data_AF-A0A556SUQ1-F1
#
_entry.id   AF-A0A556SUQ1-F1
#
_cell.length_a   1.000
_cell.length_b   1.000
_cell.length_c   1.000
_cell.angle_alpha   90.00
_cell.angle_beta   90.00
_cell.angle_gamma   90.00
#
_symmetry.space_group_name_H-M   'P 1'
#
loop_
_entity.id
_entity.type
_entity.pdbx_description
1 polymer ?
#
loop_
_entity_poly.entity_id
_entity_poly.type
_entity_poly.pdbx_seq_one_letter_code
_entity_poly.pdbx_strand_id
1 'polypeptide(L)' 'MTLDYIKPGSPYQNGYIERFNRTYRTEVLDLYLFKNLEQVRKITEEWLEMYNTERPHEALNN' A
#
# COMPACT_ATOMS: atom_id res chain seq x y z
N MET A 1 -18.32 6.78 15.28
CA MET A 1 -17.46 6.78 14.07
C MET A 1 -18.37 6.48 12.90
N THR A 2 -18.52 7.44 11.99
CA THR A 2 -19.42 7.34 10.82
C THR A 2 -18.60 6.89 9.63
N LEU A 3 -19.12 5.93 8.85
CA LEU A 3 -18.43 5.43 7.66
C LEU A 3 -18.63 6.42 6.51
N ASP A 4 -17.55 7.05 6.06
CA ASP A 4 -17.56 7.91 4.87
C ASP A 4 -17.17 7.12 3.63
N TYR A 5 -18.10 7.08 2.67
CA TYR A 5 -17.89 6.41 1.39
C TYR A 5 -17.30 7.39 0.36
N ILE A 6 -16.49 6.86 -0.54
CA ILE A 6 -16.06 7.59 -1.73
C ILE A 6 -17.28 7.89 -2.63
N LYS A 7 -17.24 9.01 -3.35
CA LYS A 7 -18.24 9.33 -4.35
C LYS A 7 -18.02 8.45 -5.57
N PRO A 8 -19.07 7.81 -6.12
CA PRO A 8 -18.97 7.10 -7.38
C PRO A 8 -18.39 7.99 -8.48
N GLY A 9 -17.41 7.48 -9.23
CA GLY A 9 -16.81 8.21 -10.35
C GLY A 9 -15.90 9.37 -9.96
N SER A 10 -15.38 9.43 -8.73
CA SER A 10 -14.42 10.45 -8.28
C SER A 10 -13.01 9.87 -8.06
N PRO A 11 -12.14 9.82 -9.10
CA PRO A 11 -10.78 9.27 -8.99
C PRO A 11 -9.92 9.95 -7.93
N TYR A 12 -10.13 11.25 -7.72
CA TYR A 12 -9.37 12.05 -6.75
C TYR A 12 -9.50 11.55 -5.30
N GLN A 13 -10.59 10.86 -4.96
CA GLN A 13 -10.78 10.30 -3.62
C GLN A 13 -10.05 8.96 -3.42
N ASN A 14 -9.61 8.30 -4.51
CA ASN A 14 -8.88 7.03 -4.46
C ASN A 14 -7.35 7.21 -4.54
N GLY A 15 -6.85 8.44 -4.67
CA GLY A 15 -5.42 8.68 -4.93
C GLY A 15 -4.49 8.03 -3.90
N TYR A 16 -4.88 7.98 -2.62
CA TYR A 16 -4.09 7.33 -1.58
C TYR A 16 -3.95 5.81 -1.81
N ILE A 17 -5.08 5.11 -1.99
CA ILE A 17 -5.07 3.66 -2.19
C ILE A 17 -4.46 3.28 -3.53
N GLU A 18 -4.62 4.10 -4.56
CA GLU A 18 -3.98 3.92 -5.87
C GLU A 18 -2.45 4.03 -5.77
N ARG A 19 -1.92 5.02 -5.04
CA ARG A 19 -0.48 5.15 -4.77
C ARG A 19 0.04 3.94 -4.01
N PHE A 20 -0.66 3.55 -2.94
CA PHE A 20 -0.33 2.36 -2.15
C PHE A 20 -0.24 1.11 -3.02
N ASN A 21 -1.29 0.80 -3.79
CA ASN A 21 -1.35 -0.38 -4.65
C ASN A 21 -0.24 -0.38 -5.71
N ARG A 22 0.07 0.79 -6.28
CA ARG A 22 1.18 0.93 -7.24
C ARG A 22 2.51 0.59 -6.59
N THR A 23 2.79 1.13 -5.40
CA THR A 23 4.02 0.84 -4.68
C THR A 23 4.11 -0.63 -4.30
N TYR A 24 3.04 -1.20 -3.72
CA TYR A 24 3.02 -2.60 -3.33
C TYR A 24 3.28 -3.54 -4.51
N ARG A 25 2.76 -3.21 -5.71
CA ARG A 25 3.08 -3.97 -6.92
C ARG A 25 4.57 -3.95 -7.23
N THR A 26 5.18 -2.76 -7.32
CA THR A 26 6.58 -2.62 -7.74
C THR A 26 7.59 -3.11 -6.69
N GLU A 27 7.27 -2.98 -5.40
CA GLU A 27 8.20 -3.28 -4.31
C GLU A 27 7.99 -4.68 -3.72
N VAL A 28 6.86 -5.33 -3.97
CA VAL A 28 6.59 -6.69 -3.46
C VAL A 28 6.24 -7.64 -4.60
N LEU A 29 5.15 -7.38 -5.33
CA LEU A 29 4.66 -8.38 -6.28
C LEU A 29 5.61 -8.61 -7.47
N ASP A 30 6.33 -7.58 -7.90
CA ASP A 30 7.25 -7.67 -9.03
C ASP A 30 8.64 -8.23 -8.60
N LEU A 31 8.99 -8.15 -7.30
CA LEU A 31 10.30 -8.57 -6.79
C LEU A 31 10.35 -10.05 -6.35
N TYR A 32 9.21 -10.63 -5.99
CA TYR A 32 9.15 -11.96 -5.38
C TYR A 32 8.35 -12.94 -6.23
N LEU A 33 8.89 -14.15 -6.40
CA LEU A 33 8.11 -15.30 -6.87
C LEU A 33 7.62 -16.11 -5.66
N PHE A 34 6.30 -16.13 -5.46
CA PHE A 34 5.69 -16.80 -4.32
C PHE A 34 5.34 -18.25 -4.61
N LYS A 35 5.54 -19.12 -3.63
CA LYS A 35 5.21 -20.55 -3.70
C LYS A 35 3.80 -20.85 -3.19
N ASN A 36 3.28 -20.02 -2.27
CA ASN A 36 1.96 -20.17 -1.68
C ASN A 36 1.47 -18.83 -1.07
N LEU A 37 0.20 -18.79 -0.66
CA LEU A 37 -0.41 -17.59 -0.09
C LEU A 37 0.14 -17.22 1.29
N GLU A 38 0.62 -18.17 2.08
CA GLU A 38 1.22 -17.90 3.38
C GLU A 38 2.49 -17.04 3.23
N GLN A 39 3.32 -17.38 2.25
CA GLN A 39 4.51 -16.60 1.91
C GLN A 39 4.14 -15.17 1.49
N VAL A 40 3.10 -15.00 0.66
CA VAL A 40 2.61 -13.67 0.27
C VAL A 40 2.22 -12.88 1.50
N ARG A 41 1.41 -13.45 2.41
CA ARG A 41 0.93 -12.76 3.62
C ARG A 41 2.08 -12.31 4.50
N LYS A 42 3.03 -13.19 4.78
CA LYS A 42 4.19 -12.87 5.62
C LYS A 42 5.00 -11.71 5.05
N ILE A 43 5.35 -11.76 3.76
CA ILE A 43 6.10 -10.69 3.10
C ILE A 43 5.29 -9.39 3.07
N THR A 44 3.97 -9.49 2.88
CA THR A 44 3.07 -8.32 2.92
C THR A 44 3.07 -7.66 4.29
N GLU A 45 2.99 -8.43 5.38
CA GLU A 45 2.98 -7.92 6.76
C GLU A 45 4.29 -7.19 7.08
N GLU A 46 5.43 -7.79 6.76
CA GLU A 46 6.76 -7.17 6.94
C GLU A 46 6.88 -5.89 6.11
N TRP A 47 6.44 -5.91 4.85
CA TRP A 47 6.47 -4.72 3.99
C TRP A 47 5.50 -3.62 4.47
N LEU A 48 4.32 -3.98 5.00
CA LEU A 48 3.36 -3.03 5.55
C LEU A 48 3.93 -2.30 6.77
N GLU A 49 4.69 -2.98 7.63
CA GLU A 49 5.37 -2.35 8.76
C GLU A 49 6.33 -1.27 8.23
N MET A 50 7.27 -1.64 7.35
CA MET A 50 8.23 -0.70 6.75
C MET A 50 7.54 0.46 6.01
N TYR A 51 6.52 0.17 5.20
CA TYR A 51 5.80 1.18 4.42
C TYR A 51 5.15 2.24 5.31
N ASN A 52 4.63 1.84 6.47
CA ASN A 52 3.92 2.73 7.38
C ASN A 52 4.83 3.44 8.39
N THR A 53 5.99 2.86 8.76
CA THR A 53 6.83 3.39 9.85
C THR A 53 8.15 4.01 9.39
N GLU A 54 8.72 3.54 8.28
CA GLU A 54 10.07 3.93 7.85
C GLU A 54 10.08 4.78 6.58
N ARG A 55 9.00 4.73 5.79
CA ARG A 55 8.98 5.43 4.51
C ARG A 55 8.99 6.94 4.74
N PRO A 56 9.97 7.69 4.19
CA PRO A 56 10.02 9.13 4.39
C PRO A 56 8.76 9.76 3.81
N HIS A 57 7.95 10.35 4.69
CA HIS A 57 6.79 11.12 4.27
C HIS A 57 7.31 12.39 3.59
N GLU A 58 7.27 12.44 2.26
CA GLU A 58 7.67 13.62 1.47
C GLU A 58 6.90 14.89 1.88
N ALA A 59 5.75 14.75 2.55
CA ALA A 59 4.98 15.87 3.09
C ALA A 59 5.58 16.47 4.38
N LEU A 60 6.49 15.77 5.07
CA LEU A 60 7.02 16.18 6.37
C LEU A 60 8.38 16.89 6.31
N ASN A 61 8.99 17.05 5.12
CA ASN A 61 10.18 17.88 4.88
C ASN A 61 11.20 17.86 6.06
N ASN A 62 11.90 16.74 6.23
CA ASN A 62 13.15 16.72 7.00
C ASN A 62 14.34 16.78 6.04
#